data_AF-A0A1X1MR33-F1
#
_entry.id   AF-A0A1X1MR33-F1
#
_cell.length_a   1.000
_cell.length_b   1.000
_cell.length_c   1.000
_cell.angle_alpha   90.00
_cell.angle_beta   90.00
_cell.angle_gamma   90.00
#
_symmetry.space_group_name_H-M   'P 1'
#
loop_
_entity.id
_entity.type
_entity.pdbx_description
1 polymer ?
#
loop_
_entity_poly.entity_id
_entity_poly.type
_entity_poly.pdbx_seq_one_letter_code
_entity_poly.pdbx_strand_id
1 'polypeptide(L)'
;MSSGKTFFFFDYETWGVNPATDRPSQFAGVRCDAELNIIGEPLVIYCQPPTDYLPSPEAVLLTKITPQKARREGLPEPEFIDKIHQELSKPDTISLGYNNVRFDDEVTRYTCYRNFIDPYGWSWQNGNSRWDLLDVMRAVHALRPEGINWPENDDGLPSFKLEHLSAANGIEHENAHDAMADVIATIELAKIVRAAQPKMFDYLLSLRTKNELTKLVDVVKQTPLVHVSGMFGSERGYTSWVVPIAWHPSNKNALIVVDLAHDPEPLLTLNEDEIMARLYTKRSELGNDLPIPVKVIHLNKCPILAPPKTLTPQAAERLGIDRAQCLQHLEIVRSNHDIKEKLLWVFSQQQEYPEKSDVESKLYDGFFSPAARSAMDIIRHSSPEQLAVLDIEFDDPRIAPLLFHYRARHYPHTLTPDEQRQWQAHCYDYFYDRLPDYKFNLEALYNQYYGDESKRGLIESVSHYIESLEN
;
A
#
# COMPACT_ATOMS: atom_id res chain seq x y z
N MET A 1 18.63 -17.23 23.51
CA MET A 1 19.14 -17.56 22.16
C MET A 1 18.98 -16.30 21.34
N SER A 2 20.04 -15.79 20.72
CA SER A 2 19.92 -14.66 19.78
C SER A 2 19.12 -15.18 18.59
N SER A 3 17.81 -14.94 18.57
CA SER A 3 16.95 -15.37 17.46
C SER A 3 17.34 -14.53 16.24
N GLY A 4 17.70 -15.19 15.14
CA GLY A 4 17.90 -14.53 13.86
C GLY A 4 16.65 -13.80 13.39
N LYS A 5 16.77 -13.04 12.30
CA LYS A 5 15.62 -12.34 11.70
C LYS A 5 14.48 -13.31 11.40
N THR A 6 13.26 -12.91 11.73
CA THR A 6 12.03 -13.66 11.40
C THR A 6 11.26 -12.94 10.32
N PHE A 7 10.44 -13.67 9.57
CA PHE A 7 9.45 -13.09 8.67
C PHE A 7 8.10 -13.05 9.38
N PHE A 8 7.32 -12.01 9.14
CA PHE A 8 5.92 -11.98 9.55
C PHE A 8 5.07 -11.70 8.32
N PHE A 9 4.44 -12.76 7.82
CA PHE A 9 3.56 -12.71 6.66
C PHE A 9 2.18 -12.27 7.12
N PHE A 10 1.56 -11.31 6.42
CA PHE A 10 0.25 -10.81 6.79
C PHE A 10 -0.54 -10.31 5.58
N ASP A 11 -1.84 -10.22 5.78
CA ASP A 11 -2.81 -9.72 4.80
C ASP A 11 -4.04 -9.14 5.54
N TYR A 12 -4.67 -8.12 4.95
CA TYR A 12 -5.93 -7.58 5.41
C TYR A 12 -7.03 -7.81 4.40
N GLU A 13 -8.21 -8.16 4.93
CA GLU A 13 -9.45 -7.83 4.25
C GLU A 13 -9.98 -6.50 4.78
N THR A 14 -10.52 -5.67 3.89
CA THR A 14 -11.02 -4.34 4.21
C THR A 14 -12.44 -4.14 3.70
N TRP A 15 -13.11 -3.12 4.21
CA TRP A 15 -14.44 -2.71 3.74
C TRP A 15 -14.41 -1.83 2.49
N GLY A 16 -13.25 -1.66 1.87
CA GLY A 16 -13.08 -0.83 0.68
C GLY A 16 -11.60 -0.63 0.31
N VAL A 17 -11.36 0.07 -0.79
CA VAL A 17 -10.03 0.12 -1.44
C VAL A 17 -9.21 1.35 -1.05
N ASN A 18 -9.73 2.25 -0.21
CA ASN A 18 -9.02 3.45 0.24
C ASN A 18 -8.58 3.31 1.70
N PRO A 19 -7.30 3.03 1.98
CA PRO A 19 -6.80 2.83 3.35
C PRO A 19 -7.02 4.01 4.31
N ALA A 20 -7.20 5.22 3.77
CA ALA A 20 -7.42 6.42 4.58
C ALA A 20 -8.83 6.50 5.15
N THR A 21 -9.84 6.11 4.35
CA THR A 21 -11.27 6.31 4.66
C THR A 21 -12.00 5.00 4.94
N ASP A 22 -11.55 3.90 4.34
CA ASP A 22 -12.10 2.57 4.57
C ASP A 22 -11.47 1.92 5.80
N ARG A 23 -12.22 0.97 6.37
CA ARG A 23 -11.88 0.31 7.63
C ARG A 23 -11.41 -1.12 7.39
N PRO A 24 -10.49 -1.66 8.20
CA PRO A 24 -10.19 -3.09 8.16
C PRO A 24 -11.43 -3.90 8.55
N SER A 25 -11.57 -5.10 7.97
CA SER A 25 -12.63 -6.06 8.28
C SER A 25 -12.06 -7.33 8.91
N GLN A 26 -10.95 -7.84 8.39
CA GLN A 26 -10.20 -8.98 8.92
C GLN A 26 -8.70 -8.71 8.82
N PHE A 27 -7.94 -9.35 9.69
CA PHE A 27 -6.50 -9.47 9.59
C PHE A 27 -6.11 -10.93 9.77
N ALA A 28 -5.18 -11.39 8.95
CA ALA A 28 -4.45 -12.62 9.20
C ALA A 28 -2.95 -12.35 9.16
N GLY A 29 -2.21 -13.01 10.04
CA GLY A 29 -0.75 -13.00 9.96
C GLY A 29 -0.11 -14.15 10.70
N VAL A 30 1.04 -14.59 10.22
CA VAL A 30 1.80 -15.68 10.82
C VAL A 30 3.30 -15.43 10.71
N ARG A 31 4.02 -15.87 11.73
CA ARG A 31 5.48 -15.73 11.78
C ARG A 31 6.14 -16.94 11.16
N CYS A 32 7.22 -16.69 10.44
CA CYS A 32 8.11 -17.72 9.91
C CYS A 32 9.55 -17.51 10.35
N ASP A 33 10.30 -18.61 10.46
CA ASP A 33 11.76 -18.58 10.62
C ASP A 33 12.47 -18.11 9.33
N ALA A 34 13.80 -18.07 9.37
CA ALA A 34 14.61 -17.65 8.23
C ALA A 34 14.50 -18.59 7.01
N GLU A 35 14.02 -19.82 7.20
CA GLU A 35 13.80 -20.86 6.21
C GLU A 35 12.37 -20.84 5.64
N LEU A 36 11.53 -19.89 6.09
CA LEU A 36 10.10 -19.75 5.74
C LEU A 36 9.21 -20.86 6.33
N ASN A 37 9.64 -21.53 7.39
CA ASN A 37 8.77 -22.44 8.14
C ASN A 37 7.94 -21.64 9.15
N ILE A 38 6.64 -21.93 9.24
CA ILE A 38 5.74 -21.31 10.21
C ILE A 38 6.21 -21.62 11.63
N ILE A 39 6.29 -20.58 12.46
CA ILE A 39 6.62 -20.64 13.88
C ILE A 39 5.57 -19.90 14.71
N GLY A 40 5.07 -20.56 15.75
CA GLY A 40 3.99 -20.02 16.59
C GLY A 40 2.62 -20.12 15.93
N GLU A 41 1.61 -19.58 16.62
CA GLU A 41 0.22 -19.62 16.17
C GLU A 41 -0.10 -18.43 15.24
N PRO A 42 -0.89 -18.64 14.18
CA PRO A 42 -1.42 -17.54 13.38
C PRO A 42 -2.30 -16.59 14.21
N LEU A 43 -2.24 -15.30 13.90
CA LEU A 43 -3.17 -14.28 14.39
C LEU A 43 -4.23 -14.08 13.32
N VAL A 44 -5.46 -14.55 13.56
CA VAL A 44 -6.61 -14.33 12.68
C VAL A 44 -7.72 -13.66 13.49
N ILE A 45 -8.05 -12.42 13.17
CA ILE A 45 -9.01 -11.60 13.93
C ILE A 45 -9.86 -10.74 13.00
N TYR A 46 -11.09 -10.46 13.40
CA TYR A 46 -11.99 -9.51 12.71
C TYR A 46 -11.96 -8.15 13.41
N CYS A 47 -12.25 -7.08 12.67
CA CYS A 47 -12.46 -5.74 13.20
C CYS A 47 -13.93 -5.36 13.10
N GLN A 48 -14.51 -4.87 14.19
CA GLN A 48 -15.89 -4.40 14.17
C GLN A 48 -15.99 -3.15 13.28
N PRO A 49 -16.96 -3.08 12.34
CA PRO A 49 -17.19 -1.87 11.56
C PRO A 49 -17.70 -0.75 12.49
N PRO A 50 -17.16 0.49 12.38
CA PRO A 50 -17.70 1.64 13.09
C PRO A 50 -19.17 1.89 12.75
N THR A 51 -19.90 2.49 13.70
CA THR A 51 -21.34 2.79 13.52
C THR A 51 -21.57 4.00 12.60
N ASP A 52 -20.55 4.81 12.35
CA ASP A 52 -20.55 5.99 11.49
C ASP A 52 -19.99 5.69 10.08
N TYR A 53 -20.05 4.44 9.63
CA TYR A 53 -19.40 3.99 8.39
C TYR A 53 -20.29 3.05 7.56
N LEU A 54 -20.25 3.21 6.24
CA LEU A 54 -20.93 2.37 5.26
C LEU A 54 -19.92 1.42 4.57
N PRO A 55 -19.93 0.11 4.85
CA PRO A 55 -19.04 -0.85 4.19
C PRO A 55 -19.29 -0.97 2.68
N SER A 56 -18.27 -1.07 1.82
CA SER A 56 -18.49 -1.32 0.39
C SER A 56 -19.18 -2.67 0.15
N PRO A 57 -20.33 -2.69 -0.55
CA PRO A 57 -20.97 -3.94 -0.94
C PRO A 57 -20.08 -4.82 -1.83
N GLU A 58 -19.25 -4.21 -2.69
CA GLU A 58 -18.29 -4.92 -3.54
C GLU A 58 -17.21 -5.61 -2.70
N ALA A 59 -16.72 -4.96 -1.64
CA ALA A 59 -15.79 -5.57 -0.71
C ALA A 59 -16.43 -6.78 0.00
N VAL A 60 -17.70 -6.67 0.42
CA VAL A 60 -18.44 -7.81 1.02
C VAL A 60 -18.59 -8.95 0.02
N LEU A 61 -18.87 -8.66 -1.25
CA LEU A 61 -18.99 -9.66 -2.31
C LEU A 61 -17.65 -10.36 -2.60
N LEU A 62 -16.54 -9.64 -2.51
CA LEU A 62 -15.19 -10.16 -2.73
C LEU A 62 -14.75 -11.05 -1.57
N THR A 63 -14.78 -10.50 -0.36
CA THR A 63 -14.25 -11.11 0.87
C THR A 63 -15.20 -12.11 1.51
N LYS A 64 -16.49 -12.03 1.18
CA LYS A 64 -17.59 -12.80 1.79
C LYS A 64 -17.72 -12.56 3.30
N ILE A 65 -17.09 -11.51 3.84
CA ILE A 65 -17.20 -11.10 5.24
C ILE A 65 -18.40 -10.15 5.35
N THR A 66 -19.41 -10.55 6.11
CA THR A 66 -20.57 -9.69 6.36
C THR A 66 -20.32 -8.75 7.55
N PRO A 67 -20.87 -7.52 7.54
CA PRO A 67 -20.75 -6.60 8.68
C PRO A 67 -21.26 -7.21 9.98
N GLN A 68 -22.28 -8.08 9.92
CA GLN A 68 -22.82 -8.81 11.07
C GLN A 68 -21.81 -9.80 11.65
N LYS A 69 -21.09 -10.54 10.80
CA LYS A 69 -20.04 -11.46 11.23
C LYS A 69 -18.93 -10.69 11.93
N ALA A 70 -18.41 -9.64 11.30
CA ALA A 70 -17.36 -8.80 11.85
C ALA A 70 -17.78 -8.08 13.14
N ARG A 71 -19.04 -7.65 13.26
CA ARG A 71 -19.60 -7.08 14.51
C ARG A 71 -19.68 -8.12 15.63
N ARG A 72 -20.04 -9.37 15.32
CA ARG A 72 -20.20 -10.45 16.31
C ARG A 72 -18.88 -11.05 16.78
N GLU A 73 -17.95 -11.26 15.86
CA GLU A 73 -16.70 -12.00 16.09
C GLU A 73 -15.48 -11.09 16.21
N GLY A 74 -15.61 -9.82 15.80
CA GLY A 74 -14.50 -8.89 15.76
C GLY A 74 -14.25 -8.15 17.07
N LEU A 75 -13.08 -7.55 17.12
CA LEU A 75 -12.63 -6.65 18.18
C LEU A 75 -12.93 -5.20 17.81
N PRO A 76 -13.12 -4.30 18.79
CA PRO A 76 -13.06 -2.86 18.54
C PRO A 76 -11.72 -2.48 17.87
N GLU A 77 -11.73 -1.48 16.98
CA GLU A 77 -10.53 -1.04 16.23
C GLU A 77 -9.28 -0.84 17.12
N PRO A 78 -9.35 -0.27 18.34
CA PRO A 78 -8.19 -0.09 19.21
C PRO A 78 -7.55 -1.41 19.65
N GLU A 79 -8.36 -2.40 20.04
CA GLU A 79 -7.87 -3.73 20.44
C GLU A 79 -7.36 -4.53 19.25
N PHE A 80 -8.03 -4.40 18.10
CA PHE A 80 -7.66 -5.03 16.84
C PHE A 80 -6.25 -4.59 16.41
N ILE A 81 -6.01 -3.28 16.33
CA ILE A 81 -4.71 -2.76 15.89
C ILE A 81 -3.61 -2.96 16.92
N ASP A 82 -3.92 -2.95 18.23
CA ASP A 82 -2.92 -3.22 19.27
C ASP A 82 -2.34 -4.64 19.12
N LYS A 83 -3.19 -5.66 18.92
CA LYS A 83 -2.73 -7.04 18.67
C LYS A 83 -1.83 -7.15 17.43
N ILE A 84 -2.20 -6.49 16.34
CA ILE A 84 -1.41 -6.50 15.10
C ILE A 84 -0.09 -5.79 15.31
N HIS A 85 -0.10 -4.61 15.93
CA HIS A 85 1.09 -3.82 16.20
C HIS A 85 2.08 -4.57 17.11
N GLN A 86 1.60 -5.34 18.08
CA GLN A 86 2.44 -6.19 18.92
C GLN A 86 3.20 -7.24 18.10
N GLU A 87 2.58 -7.86 17.09
CA GLU A 87 3.26 -8.80 16.19
C GLU A 87 4.24 -8.11 15.25
N LEU A 88 3.83 -7.00 14.62
CA LEU A 88 4.67 -6.25 13.69
C LEU A 88 5.88 -5.61 14.37
N SER A 89 5.78 -5.27 15.65
CA SER A 89 6.82 -4.56 16.40
C SER A 89 7.80 -5.48 17.13
N LYS A 90 7.65 -6.81 17.05
CA LYS A 90 8.65 -7.74 17.62
C LYS A 90 10.01 -7.46 16.97
N PRO A 91 11.12 -7.41 17.75
CA PRO A 91 12.45 -7.13 17.20
C PRO A 91 12.85 -8.09 16.08
N ASP A 92 13.71 -7.60 15.17
CA ASP A 92 14.26 -8.34 14.04
C ASP A 92 13.20 -8.97 13.11
N THR A 93 12.03 -8.34 12.99
CA THR A 93 10.93 -8.78 12.11
C THR A 93 11.05 -8.18 10.70
N ILE A 94 10.90 -9.02 9.68
CA ILE A 94 10.68 -8.63 8.29
C ILE A 94 9.19 -8.82 7.99
N SER A 95 8.42 -7.74 8.04
CA SER A 95 6.99 -7.80 7.74
C SER A 95 6.76 -7.75 6.23
N LEU A 96 5.95 -8.65 5.68
CA LEU A 96 5.67 -8.70 4.26
C LEU A 96 4.32 -9.34 3.97
N GLY A 97 3.78 -9.04 2.80
CA GLY A 97 2.62 -9.70 2.22
C GLY A 97 2.74 -9.67 0.70
N TYR A 98 1.61 -9.64 0.02
CA TYR A 98 1.54 -9.53 -1.43
C TYR A 98 0.85 -8.21 -1.80
N ASN A 99 1.60 -7.23 -2.33
CA ASN A 99 1.16 -5.84 -2.54
C ASN A 99 0.97 -5.01 -1.25
N ASN A 100 1.48 -5.50 -0.12
CA ASN A 100 1.30 -4.85 1.18
C ASN A 100 1.88 -3.43 1.23
N VAL A 101 3.00 -3.14 0.55
CA VAL A 101 3.65 -1.82 0.64
C VAL A 101 2.79 -0.70 0.07
N ARG A 102 1.87 -1.02 -0.85
CA ARG A 102 0.96 -0.05 -1.47
C ARG A 102 -0.44 -0.08 -0.87
N PHE A 103 -0.79 -1.09 -0.08
CA PHE A 103 -2.13 -1.26 0.47
C PHE A 103 -2.12 -1.57 1.97
N ASP A 104 -1.79 -2.80 2.39
CA ASP A 104 -1.89 -3.25 3.78
C ASP A 104 -1.03 -2.46 4.77
N ASP A 105 0.15 -2.02 4.34
CA ASP A 105 1.01 -1.14 5.11
C ASP A 105 0.34 0.23 5.33
N GLU A 106 -0.42 0.72 4.34
CA GLU A 106 -1.18 1.96 4.45
C GLU A 106 -2.40 1.76 5.37
N VAL A 107 -3.08 0.61 5.29
CA VAL A 107 -4.17 0.24 6.23
C VAL A 107 -3.63 0.20 7.65
N THR A 108 -2.47 -0.44 7.86
CA THR A 108 -1.78 -0.48 9.16
C THR A 108 -1.47 0.92 9.66
N ARG A 109 -0.89 1.78 8.80
CA ARG A 109 -0.52 3.16 9.15
C ARG A 109 -1.73 4.00 9.55
N TYR A 110 -2.78 3.99 8.74
CA TYR A 110 -3.99 4.76 9.02
C TYR A 110 -4.72 4.24 10.26
N THR A 111 -4.77 2.92 10.46
CA THR A 111 -5.37 2.33 11.67
C THR A 111 -4.55 2.69 12.91
N CYS A 112 -3.21 2.61 12.87
CA CYS A 112 -2.35 3.09 13.96
C CYS A 112 -2.57 4.58 14.24
N TYR A 113 -2.63 5.41 13.20
CA TYR A 113 -2.85 6.87 13.30
C TYR A 113 -4.15 7.23 14.01
N ARG A 114 -5.26 6.56 13.66
CA ARG A 114 -6.56 6.76 14.30
C ARG A 114 -6.61 6.29 15.76
N ASN A 115 -5.72 5.38 16.14
CA ASN A 115 -5.67 4.76 17.45
C ASN A 115 -4.44 5.17 18.27
N PHE A 116 -3.81 6.31 17.93
CA PHE A 116 -2.69 6.90 18.68
C PHE A 116 -1.46 6.01 18.84
N ILE A 117 -1.23 5.11 17.89
CA ILE A 117 -0.01 4.30 17.78
C ILE A 117 0.89 4.94 16.72
N ASP A 118 2.21 4.98 16.95
CA ASP A 118 3.13 5.48 15.93
C ASP A 118 3.00 4.66 14.63
N PRO A 119 2.62 5.29 13.51
CA PRO A 119 2.26 4.54 12.31
C PRO A 119 3.46 3.98 11.55
N TYR A 120 4.70 4.28 11.97
CA TYR A 120 5.91 3.96 11.21
C TYR A 120 6.90 3.05 11.95
N GLY A 121 6.95 3.10 13.27
CA GLY A 121 8.01 2.52 14.11
C GLY A 121 8.17 1.02 13.90
N TRP A 122 7.06 0.31 13.81
CA TRP A 122 6.99 -1.13 13.54
C TRP A 122 7.82 -1.56 12.32
N SER A 123 7.97 -0.68 11.31
CA SER A 123 8.63 -1.00 10.04
C SER A 123 10.16 -0.86 10.04
N TRP A 124 10.76 -0.30 11.10
CA TRP A 124 12.20 0.03 11.10
C TRP A 124 12.89 0.00 12.47
N GLN A 125 12.17 0.17 13.57
CA GLN A 125 12.75 0.12 14.91
C GLN A 125 13.18 -1.31 15.25
N ASN A 126 14.10 -1.46 16.20
CA ASN A 126 14.49 -2.78 16.74
C ASN A 126 14.98 -3.79 15.69
N GLY A 127 15.63 -3.33 14.61
CA GLY A 127 16.11 -4.20 13.54
C GLY A 127 15.05 -4.62 12.52
N ASN A 128 13.81 -4.11 12.67
CA ASN A 128 12.69 -4.43 11.80
C ASN A 128 12.87 -3.86 10.39
N SER A 129 12.16 -4.45 9.44
CA SER A 129 12.12 -4.03 8.05
C SER A 129 10.83 -4.51 7.40
N ARG A 130 10.57 -4.04 6.17
CA ARG A 130 9.46 -4.52 5.37
C ARG A 130 9.93 -5.11 4.06
N TRP A 131 9.08 -5.90 3.42
CA TRP A 131 9.26 -6.39 2.07
C TRP A 131 7.89 -6.57 1.41
N ASP A 132 7.86 -6.85 0.10
CA ASP A 132 6.63 -7.04 -0.67
C ASP A 132 6.91 -8.05 -1.79
N LEU A 133 6.14 -9.13 -1.82
CA LEU A 133 6.38 -10.23 -2.76
C LEU A 133 5.90 -9.91 -4.19
N LEU A 134 4.98 -8.96 -4.39
CA LEU A 134 4.43 -8.66 -5.72
C LEU A 134 5.53 -8.17 -6.69
N ASP A 135 6.29 -7.16 -6.30
CA ASP A 135 7.35 -6.63 -7.17
C ASP A 135 8.55 -7.60 -7.23
N VAL A 136 8.72 -8.52 -6.26
CA VAL A 136 9.65 -9.65 -6.35
C VAL A 136 9.21 -10.62 -7.46
N MET A 137 7.94 -11.00 -7.52
CA MET A 137 7.42 -11.88 -8.58
C MET A 137 7.64 -11.26 -9.95
N ARG A 138 7.33 -9.96 -10.11
CA ARG A 138 7.59 -9.23 -11.35
C ARG A 138 9.07 -9.24 -11.74
N ALA A 139 9.96 -9.03 -10.76
CA ALA A 139 11.39 -9.01 -11.02
C ALA A 139 11.94 -10.39 -11.42
N VAL A 140 11.47 -11.44 -10.76
CA VAL A 140 11.85 -12.81 -11.09
C VAL A 140 11.33 -13.19 -12.47
N HIS A 141 10.07 -12.93 -12.80
CA HIS A 141 9.52 -13.13 -14.14
C HIS A 141 10.34 -12.39 -15.22
N ALA A 142 10.60 -11.10 -15.01
CA ALA A 142 11.28 -10.29 -15.99
C ALA A 142 12.73 -10.73 -16.20
N LEU A 143 13.46 -11.03 -15.13
CA LEU A 143 14.91 -11.18 -15.16
C LEU A 143 15.36 -12.63 -15.14
N ARG A 144 14.69 -13.52 -14.42
CA ARG A 144 15.06 -14.94 -14.19
C ARG A 144 13.80 -15.82 -14.06
N PRO A 145 12.99 -15.98 -15.12
CA PRO A 145 11.69 -16.66 -15.03
C PRO A 145 11.80 -18.17 -14.86
N GLU A 146 12.97 -18.77 -15.09
CA GLU A 146 13.14 -20.21 -15.14
C GLU A 146 12.80 -20.87 -13.80
N GLY A 147 12.06 -21.98 -13.82
CA GLY A 147 11.70 -22.76 -12.64
C GLY A 147 10.40 -22.34 -11.94
N ILE A 148 9.66 -21.39 -12.51
CA ILE A 148 8.34 -20.94 -12.03
C ILE A 148 7.36 -20.94 -13.21
N ASN A 149 6.12 -21.37 -12.97
CA ASN A 149 5.05 -21.31 -13.96
C ASN A 149 4.39 -19.93 -13.91
N TRP A 150 4.34 -19.26 -15.06
CA TRP A 150 3.78 -17.91 -15.18
C TRP A 150 2.44 -17.96 -15.90
N PRO A 151 1.32 -17.73 -15.20
CA PRO A 151 0.00 -17.72 -15.83
C PRO A 151 -0.16 -16.49 -16.72
N GLU A 152 -1.00 -16.62 -17.74
CA GLU A 152 -1.42 -15.51 -18.59
C GLU A 152 -2.86 -15.09 -18.21
N ASN A 153 -3.21 -13.83 -18.45
CA ASN A 153 -4.58 -13.33 -18.35
C ASN A 153 -5.33 -13.55 -19.68
N ASP A 154 -6.59 -13.10 -19.74
CA ASP A 154 -7.45 -13.25 -20.92
C ASP A 154 -6.90 -12.53 -22.17
N ASP A 155 -5.99 -11.57 -22.00
CA ASP A 155 -5.31 -10.82 -23.07
C ASP A 155 -3.99 -11.49 -23.52
N GLY A 156 -3.62 -12.64 -22.96
CA GLY A 156 -2.34 -13.33 -23.23
C GLY A 156 -1.13 -12.64 -22.59
N LEU A 157 -1.35 -11.78 -21.59
CA LEU A 157 -0.30 -11.08 -20.85
C LEU A 157 -0.02 -11.76 -19.51
N PRO A 158 1.22 -11.71 -18.99
CA PRO A 158 1.55 -12.32 -17.70
C PRO A 158 0.67 -11.79 -16.56
N SER A 159 0.05 -12.70 -15.82
CA SER A 159 -0.78 -12.37 -14.66
C SER A 159 0.01 -12.51 -13.35
N PHE A 160 -0.08 -11.48 -12.52
CA PHE A 160 0.54 -11.44 -11.19
C PHE A 160 -0.49 -11.43 -10.06
N LYS A 161 -1.73 -11.84 -10.36
CA LYS A 161 -2.73 -12.08 -9.33
C LYS A 161 -2.31 -13.30 -8.50
N LEU A 162 -2.47 -13.24 -7.19
CA LEU A 162 -1.98 -14.28 -6.29
C LEU A 162 -2.68 -15.61 -6.59
N GLU A 163 -4.00 -15.60 -6.77
CA GLU A 163 -4.82 -16.76 -7.09
C GLU A 163 -4.42 -17.43 -8.41
N HIS A 164 -4.01 -16.65 -9.41
CA HIS A 164 -3.52 -17.20 -10.69
C HIS A 164 -2.15 -17.85 -10.52
N LEU A 165 -1.23 -17.19 -9.82
CA LEU A 165 0.12 -17.70 -9.57
C LEU A 165 0.09 -18.96 -8.70
N SER A 166 -0.73 -18.97 -7.65
CA SER A 166 -0.94 -20.13 -6.79
C SER A 166 -1.40 -21.33 -7.60
N ALA A 167 -2.47 -21.17 -8.38
CA ALA A 167 -3.01 -22.24 -9.22
C ALA A 167 -1.99 -22.77 -10.23
N ALA A 168 -1.25 -21.88 -10.92
CA ALA A 168 -0.26 -22.26 -11.91
C ALA A 168 0.94 -23.02 -11.31
N ASN A 169 1.24 -22.82 -10.03
CA ASN A 169 2.38 -23.41 -9.34
C ASN A 169 2.00 -24.53 -8.36
N GLY A 170 0.75 -25.01 -8.41
CA GLY A 170 0.29 -26.14 -7.59
C GLY A 170 0.17 -25.83 -6.10
N ILE A 171 -0.04 -24.55 -5.75
CA ILE A 171 -0.32 -24.12 -4.38
C ILE A 171 -1.82 -24.23 -4.16
N GLU A 172 -2.22 -24.94 -3.11
CA GLU A 172 -3.61 -25.01 -2.68
C GLU A 172 -4.05 -23.62 -2.16
N HIS A 173 -5.06 -23.06 -2.82
CA HIS A 173 -5.57 -21.72 -2.53
C HIS A 173 -7.09 -21.79 -2.46
N GLU A 174 -7.59 -22.64 -1.55
CA GLU A 174 -9.03 -22.75 -1.29
C GLU A 174 -9.53 -21.45 -0.64
N ASN A 175 -10.56 -20.85 -1.23
CA ASN A 175 -11.13 -19.56 -0.81
C ASN A 175 -10.16 -18.36 -0.90
N ALA A 176 -9.71 -18.02 -2.11
CA ALA A 176 -9.12 -16.71 -2.37
C ALA A 176 -10.00 -15.59 -1.78
N HIS A 177 -9.37 -14.56 -1.22
CA HIS A 177 -10.01 -13.50 -0.42
C HIS A 177 -10.52 -13.95 0.96
N ASP A 178 -9.84 -14.95 1.55
CA ASP A 178 -9.71 -15.10 3.00
C ASP A 178 -8.26 -14.75 3.36
N ALA A 179 -8.08 -13.80 4.30
CA ALA A 179 -6.76 -13.26 4.62
C ALA A 179 -5.73 -14.36 4.97
N MET A 180 -6.15 -15.45 5.64
CA MET A 180 -5.20 -16.51 6.02
C MET A 180 -4.81 -17.37 4.82
N ALA A 181 -5.74 -17.66 3.91
CA ALA A 181 -5.44 -18.37 2.67
C ALA A 181 -4.42 -17.59 1.82
N ASP A 182 -4.58 -16.26 1.72
CA ASP A 182 -3.67 -15.37 0.98
C ASP A 182 -2.28 -15.28 1.65
N VAL A 183 -2.22 -15.28 2.99
CA VAL A 183 -0.97 -15.39 3.75
C VAL A 183 -0.23 -16.69 3.44
N ILE A 184 -0.91 -17.84 3.46
CA ILE A 184 -0.30 -19.14 3.17
C ILE A 184 0.17 -19.20 1.71
N ALA A 185 -0.65 -18.75 0.77
CA ALA A 185 -0.29 -18.69 -0.65
C ALA A 185 0.97 -17.83 -0.86
N THR A 186 1.08 -16.70 -0.17
CA THR A 186 2.26 -15.82 -0.21
C THR A 186 3.52 -16.52 0.33
N ILE A 187 3.41 -17.27 1.43
CA ILE A 187 4.53 -18.04 2.00
C ILE A 187 5.01 -19.11 1.02
N GLU A 188 4.10 -19.91 0.46
CA GLU A 188 4.43 -20.98 -0.48
C GLU A 188 5.04 -20.42 -1.77
N LEU A 189 4.52 -19.30 -2.27
CA LEU A 189 5.10 -18.62 -3.42
C LEU A 189 6.53 -18.13 -3.13
N ALA A 190 6.77 -17.56 -1.94
CA ALA A 190 8.12 -17.17 -1.53
C ALA A 190 9.08 -18.37 -1.45
N LYS A 191 8.62 -19.53 -0.97
CA LYS A 191 9.40 -20.79 -0.99
C LYS A 191 9.75 -21.23 -2.40
N ILE A 192 8.78 -21.19 -3.33
CA ILE A 192 9.00 -21.54 -4.74
C ILE A 192 10.04 -20.61 -5.37
N VAL A 193 9.92 -19.29 -5.18
CA VAL A 193 10.90 -18.33 -5.71
C VAL A 193 12.29 -18.60 -5.14
N ARG A 194 12.39 -18.83 -3.83
CA ARG A 194 13.67 -19.10 -3.17
C ARG A 194 14.31 -20.40 -3.66
N ALA A 195 13.51 -21.44 -3.93
CA ALA A 195 13.99 -22.71 -4.45
C ALA A 195 14.44 -22.59 -5.91
N ALA A 196 13.65 -21.94 -6.76
CA ALA A 196 13.93 -21.78 -8.19
C ALA A 196 15.09 -20.79 -8.46
N GLN A 197 15.12 -19.67 -7.73
CA GLN A 197 16.02 -18.54 -7.98
C GLN A 197 16.65 -18.00 -6.67
N PRO A 198 17.42 -18.82 -5.92
CA PRO A 198 17.92 -18.46 -4.59
C PRO A 198 18.79 -17.20 -4.58
N LYS A 199 19.67 -17.04 -5.57
CA LYS A 199 20.53 -15.86 -5.69
C LYS A 199 19.74 -14.57 -5.95
N MET A 200 18.65 -14.66 -6.72
CA MET A 200 17.78 -13.50 -6.96
C MET A 200 16.99 -13.18 -5.71
N PHE A 201 16.41 -14.20 -5.05
CA PHE A 201 15.69 -14.02 -3.79
C PHE A 201 16.54 -13.31 -2.72
N ASP A 202 17.75 -13.83 -2.47
CA ASP A 202 18.68 -13.25 -1.48
C ASP A 202 19.10 -11.83 -1.86
N TYR A 203 19.37 -11.59 -3.14
CA TYR A 203 19.72 -10.27 -3.66
C TYR A 203 18.59 -9.26 -3.43
N LEU A 204 17.36 -9.58 -3.84
CA LEU A 204 16.21 -8.70 -3.67
C LEU A 204 15.85 -8.49 -2.19
N LEU A 205 15.97 -9.53 -1.38
CA LEU A 205 15.78 -9.44 0.07
C LEU A 205 16.80 -8.49 0.69
N SER A 206 18.07 -8.56 0.29
CA SER A 206 19.12 -7.66 0.80
C SER A 206 18.85 -6.19 0.45
N LEU A 207 18.27 -5.95 -0.73
CA LEU A 207 17.95 -4.61 -1.25
C LEU A 207 16.61 -4.05 -0.75
N ARG A 208 15.88 -4.72 0.13
CA ARG A 208 14.62 -4.17 0.68
C ARG A 208 14.82 -2.88 1.47
N THR A 209 16.02 -2.65 2.00
CA THR A 209 16.30 -1.47 2.83
C THR A 209 16.81 -0.31 2.00
N LYS A 210 16.35 0.90 2.32
CA LYS A 210 16.78 2.13 1.63
C LYS A 210 18.30 2.31 1.63
N ASN A 211 18.99 1.93 2.71
CA ASN A 211 20.43 2.11 2.83
C ASN A 211 21.19 1.26 1.82
N GLU A 212 20.74 0.02 1.57
CA GLU A 212 21.36 -0.84 0.56
C GLU A 212 21.02 -0.36 -0.86
N LEU A 213 19.77 0.09 -1.10
CA LEU A 213 19.37 0.66 -2.39
C LEU A 213 20.17 1.92 -2.74
N THR A 214 20.40 2.82 -1.78
CA THR A 214 21.17 4.06 -2.00
C THR A 214 22.57 3.78 -2.52
N LYS A 215 23.19 2.65 -2.18
CA LYS A 215 24.53 2.28 -2.68
C LYS A 215 24.56 2.00 -4.18
N LEU A 216 23.42 1.68 -4.79
CA LEU A 216 23.30 1.49 -6.25
C LEU A 216 23.16 2.82 -7.00
N VAL A 217 22.79 3.90 -6.31
CA VAL A 217 22.41 5.16 -6.94
C VAL A 217 23.63 6.06 -7.12
N ASP A 218 23.98 6.33 -8.37
CA ASP A 218 25.01 7.32 -8.72
C ASP A 218 24.42 8.39 -9.63
N VAL A 219 23.92 9.47 -9.00
CA VAL A 219 23.36 10.66 -9.68
C VAL A 219 24.44 11.48 -10.40
N VAL A 220 25.71 11.38 -10.00
CA VAL A 220 26.80 12.19 -10.55
C VAL A 220 27.24 11.62 -11.89
N LYS A 221 27.50 10.31 -11.93
CA LYS A 221 27.83 9.61 -13.18
C LYS A 221 26.60 9.23 -14.00
N GLN A 222 25.41 9.44 -13.43
CA GLN A 222 24.14 9.02 -14.03
C GLN A 222 24.25 7.55 -14.45
N THR A 223 24.58 6.67 -13.50
CA THR A 223 24.77 5.24 -13.77
C THR A 223 23.39 4.59 -13.98
N PRO A 224 23.11 3.98 -15.14
CA PRO A 224 21.82 3.34 -15.39
C PRO A 224 21.58 2.17 -14.45
N LEU A 225 20.32 1.94 -14.12
CA LEU A 225 19.84 0.84 -13.30
C LEU A 225 18.69 0.12 -14.01
N VAL A 226 18.54 -1.18 -13.76
CA VAL A 226 17.28 -1.88 -14.03
C VAL A 226 16.31 -1.49 -12.93
N HIS A 227 15.09 -1.12 -13.30
CA HIS A 227 13.98 -0.93 -12.38
C HIS A 227 12.79 -1.78 -12.81
N VAL A 228 12.16 -2.46 -11.84
CA VAL A 228 10.92 -3.21 -12.04
C VAL A 228 9.82 -2.55 -11.22
N SER A 229 8.69 -2.22 -11.85
CA SER A 229 7.58 -1.50 -11.25
C SER A 229 6.31 -1.67 -12.07
N GLY A 230 5.17 -1.89 -11.39
CA GLY A 230 3.85 -1.95 -12.02
C GLY A 230 3.52 -0.78 -12.97
N MET A 231 4.06 0.42 -12.69
CA MET A 231 3.85 1.61 -13.54
C MET A 231 4.47 1.52 -14.95
N PHE A 232 5.33 0.54 -15.21
CA PHE A 232 5.92 0.34 -16.53
C PHE A 232 5.07 -0.48 -17.48
N GLY A 233 3.98 -1.09 -16.98
CA GLY A 233 3.06 -1.87 -17.82
C GLY A 233 3.53 -3.30 -18.09
N SER A 234 2.57 -4.18 -18.37
CA SER A 234 2.79 -5.61 -18.63
C SER A 234 3.49 -5.86 -19.97
N GLU A 235 3.35 -4.95 -20.93
CA GLU A 235 3.89 -5.05 -22.29
C GLU A 235 5.41 -5.19 -22.33
N ARG A 236 6.12 -4.63 -21.33
CA ARG A 236 7.56 -4.77 -21.14
C ARG A 236 7.93 -5.51 -19.86
N GLY A 237 7.02 -6.38 -19.40
CA GLY A 237 7.14 -7.15 -18.16
C GLY A 237 7.49 -6.27 -16.96
N TYR A 238 6.86 -5.09 -16.87
CA TYR A 238 7.04 -4.13 -15.79
C TYR A 238 8.48 -3.64 -15.60
N THR A 239 9.32 -3.71 -16.62
CA THR A 239 10.76 -3.50 -16.50
C THR A 239 11.27 -2.40 -17.43
N SER A 240 12.22 -1.61 -16.96
CA SER A 240 12.97 -0.70 -17.81
C SER A 240 14.40 -0.46 -17.31
N TRP A 241 15.25 0.09 -18.17
CA TRP A 241 16.43 0.81 -17.73
C TRP A 241 16.05 2.24 -17.37
N VAL A 242 16.47 2.67 -16.18
CA VAL A 242 16.28 4.04 -15.70
C VAL A 242 17.64 4.66 -15.39
N VAL A 243 17.72 5.98 -15.47
CA VAL A 243 18.91 6.73 -15.07
C VAL A 243 18.56 7.71 -13.95
N PRO A 244 19.31 7.72 -12.82
CA PRO A 244 19.07 8.66 -11.75
C PRO A 244 19.50 10.08 -12.14
N ILE A 245 18.62 11.05 -11.96
CA ILE A 245 18.87 12.46 -12.29
C ILE A 245 19.17 13.27 -11.03
N ALA A 246 18.30 13.18 -10.02
CA ALA A 246 18.42 13.94 -8.79
C ALA A 246 17.65 13.30 -7.64
N TRP A 247 18.06 13.63 -6.42
CA TRP A 247 17.24 13.40 -5.23
C TRP A 247 16.06 14.37 -5.23
N HIS A 248 14.89 13.93 -4.77
CA HIS A 248 13.71 14.78 -4.69
C HIS A 248 13.94 15.94 -3.70
N PRO A 249 13.56 17.19 -4.02
CA PRO A 249 13.91 18.36 -3.19
C PRO A 249 13.27 18.34 -1.80
N SER A 250 12.02 17.84 -1.68
CA SER A 250 11.28 17.77 -0.41
C SER A 250 11.22 16.38 0.25
N ASN A 251 11.44 15.30 -0.50
CA ASN A 251 11.30 13.92 0.00
C ASN A 251 12.63 13.19 -0.05
N LYS A 252 13.30 13.11 1.11
CA LYS A 252 14.62 12.46 1.25
C LYS A 252 14.68 10.97 0.86
N ASN A 253 13.54 10.29 0.74
CA ASN A 253 13.48 8.89 0.34
C ASN A 253 13.13 8.71 -1.15
N ALA A 254 13.00 9.81 -1.91
CA ALA A 254 12.57 9.78 -3.31
C ALA A 254 13.71 10.16 -4.26
N LEU A 255 13.81 9.39 -5.35
CA LEU A 255 14.79 9.54 -6.41
C LEU A 255 14.06 9.83 -7.72
N ILE A 256 14.42 10.93 -8.37
CA ILE A 256 13.91 11.30 -9.69
C ILE A 256 14.77 10.56 -10.73
N VAL A 257 14.11 9.77 -11.57
CA VAL A 257 14.75 9.01 -12.64
C VAL A 257 14.10 9.31 -13.99
N VAL A 258 14.88 9.16 -15.06
CA VAL A 258 14.38 9.13 -16.43
C VAL A 258 14.30 7.68 -16.90
N ASP A 259 13.18 7.32 -17.51
CA ASP A 259 12.97 6.03 -18.16
C ASP A 259 13.63 6.04 -19.54
N LEU A 260 14.72 5.30 -19.69
CA LEU A 260 15.53 5.29 -20.92
C LEU A 260 14.85 4.56 -22.08
N ALA A 261 13.80 3.78 -21.84
CA ALA A 261 13.04 3.13 -22.92
C ALA A 261 12.12 4.11 -23.66
N HIS A 262 11.91 5.31 -23.12
CA HIS A 262 11.08 6.34 -23.73
C HIS A 262 11.95 7.49 -24.25
N ASP A 263 11.45 8.16 -25.29
CA ASP A 263 12.14 9.28 -25.93
C ASP A 263 12.25 10.48 -24.96
N PRO A 264 13.48 10.98 -24.68
CA PRO A 264 13.69 12.13 -23.81
C PRO A 264 13.37 13.49 -24.46
N GLU A 265 13.00 13.55 -25.74
CA GLU A 265 12.69 14.80 -26.47
C GLU A 265 11.78 15.77 -25.69
N PRO A 266 10.69 15.34 -25.00
CA PRO A 266 9.86 16.25 -24.21
C PRO A 266 10.62 16.98 -23.10
N LEU A 267 11.66 16.38 -22.52
CA LEU A 267 12.49 17.02 -21.50
C LEU A 267 13.41 18.10 -22.07
N LEU A 268 13.75 17.98 -23.35
CA LEU A 268 14.61 18.93 -24.07
C LEU A 268 13.81 20.15 -24.55
N THR A 269 12.63 19.87 -25.12
CA THR A 269 11.86 20.85 -25.90
C THR A 269 10.86 21.65 -25.07
N LEU A 270 10.30 21.05 -24.02
CA LEU A 270 9.31 21.72 -23.17
C LEU A 270 9.98 22.54 -22.07
N ASN A 271 9.27 23.59 -21.64
CA ASN A 271 9.60 24.31 -20.41
C ASN A 271 9.05 23.59 -19.17
N GLU A 272 9.39 24.08 -17.99
CA GLU A 272 9.07 23.44 -16.73
C GLU A 272 7.57 23.37 -16.42
N ASP A 273 6.81 24.42 -16.75
CA ASP A 273 5.35 24.46 -16.58
C ASP A 273 4.66 23.43 -17.49
N GLU A 274 5.11 23.32 -18.74
CA GLU A 274 4.63 22.34 -19.71
C GLU A 274 4.94 20.90 -19.28
N ILE A 275 6.16 20.66 -18.76
CA ILE A 275 6.53 19.36 -18.20
C ILE A 275 5.64 19.03 -17.01
N MET A 276 5.43 19.98 -16.09
CA MET A 276 4.58 19.77 -14.92
C MET A 276 3.14 19.45 -15.32
N ALA A 277 2.54 20.24 -16.21
CA ALA A 277 1.19 19.98 -16.70
C ALA A 277 1.08 18.59 -17.33
N ARG A 278 2.02 18.25 -18.23
CA ARG A 278 2.01 16.98 -18.96
C ARG A 278 2.27 15.76 -18.08
N LEU A 279 3.06 15.90 -17.01
CA LEU A 279 3.32 14.82 -16.05
C LEU A 279 2.06 14.38 -15.31
N TYR A 280 1.10 15.29 -15.10
CA TYR A 280 -0.16 15.04 -14.40
C TYR A 280 -1.36 14.83 -15.34
N THR A 281 -1.15 14.89 -16.66
CA THR A 281 -2.18 14.56 -17.66
C THR A 281 -2.23 13.04 -17.89
N LYS A 282 -3.43 12.47 -17.90
CA LYS A 282 -3.61 11.03 -18.17
C LYS A 282 -3.16 10.68 -19.58
N ARG A 283 -2.58 9.49 -19.77
CA ARG A 283 -2.12 9.04 -21.10
C ARG A 283 -3.19 9.11 -22.18
N SER A 284 -4.45 8.79 -21.84
CA SER A 284 -5.61 8.86 -22.74
C SER A 284 -5.94 10.29 -23.23
N GLU A 285 -5.51 11.30 -22.49
CA GLU A 285 -5.77 12.72 -22.78
C GLU A 285 -4.61 13.39 -23.54
N LEU A 286 -3.46 12.73 -23.65
CA LEU A 286 -2.28 13.24 -24.36
C LEU A 286 -2.39 13.14 -25.89
N GLY A 287 -3.35 12.39 -26.42
CA GLY A 287 -3.48 12.17 -27.86
C GLY A 287 -2.20 11.59 -28.47
N ASN A 288 -1.59 12.32 -29.39
CA ASN A 288 -0.34 11.92 -30.06
C ASN A 288 0.93 12.42 -29.35
N ASP A 289 0.81 13.24 -28.31
CA ASP A 289 1.98 13.77 -27.60
C ASP A 289 2.70 12.63 -26.85
N LEU A 290 4.03 12.74 -26.79
CA LEU A 290 4.84 11.84 -25.98
C LEU A 290 4.63 12.17 -24.48
N PRO A 291 4.50 11.15 -23.61
CA PRO A 291 4.48 11.37 -22.17
C PRO A 291 5.85 11.84 -21.69
N ILE A 292 5.90 12.51 -20.53
CA ILE A 292 7.17 12.85 -19.89
C ILE A 292 7.81 11.55 -19.35
N PRO A 293 9.03 11.16 -19.79
CA PRO A 293 9.65 9.89 -19.43
C PRO A 293 10.29 9.93 -18.03
N VAL A 294 9.58 10.44 -17.03
CA VAL A 294 10.09 10.66 -15.68
C VAL A 294 9.27 9.89 -14.67
N LYS A 295 9.98 9.31 -13.69
CA LYS A 295 9.37 8.60 -12.57
C LYS A 295 10.07 8.96 -11.27
N VAL A 296 9.31 8.96 -10.18
CA VAL A 296 9.84 9.05 -8.82
C VAL A 296 9.90 7.67 -8.19
N ILE A 297 11.09 7.21 -7.82
CA ILE A 297 11.32 5.96 -7.11
C ILE A 297 11.43 6.24 -5.60
N HIS A 298 10.57 5.60 -4.82
CA HIS A 298 10.54 5.74 -3.36
C HIS A 298 11.32 4.61 -2.70
N LEU A 299 12.53 4.90 -2.21
CA LEU A 299 13.48 3.92 -1.65
C LEU A 299 13.00 3.25 -0.35
N ASN A 300 12.05 3.86 0.35
CA ASN A 300 11.41 3.29 1.53
C ASN A 300 10.17 2.41 1.22
N LYS A 301 9.86 2.20 -0.07
CA LYS A 301 8.76 1.36 -0.57
C LYS A 301 9.29 0.13 -1.32
N CYS A 302 10.40 -0.44 -0.84
CA CYS A 302 11.00 -1.68 -1.35
C CYS A 302 11.14 -1.76 -2.90
N PRO A 303 11.57 -0.69 -3.60
CA PRO A 303 11.62 -0.71 -5.06
C PRO A 303 12.67 -1.69 -5.57
N ILE A 304 12.36 -2.39 -6.66
CA ILE A 304 13.33 -3.27 -7.30
C ILE A 304 14.32 -2.43 -8.11
N LEU A 305 15.59 -2.41 -7.67
CA LEU A 305 16.69 -1.83 -8.40
C LEU A 305 17.81 -2.86 -8.59
N ALA A 306 18.44 -2.87 -9.77
CA ALA A 306 19.61 -3.69 -10.00
C ALA A 306 20.61 -3.03 -10.96
N PRO A 307 21.90 -3.44 -10.93
CA PRO A 307 22.86 -3.03 -11.93
C PRO A 307 22.36 -3.31 -13.35
N PRO A 308 22.76 -2.50 -14.35
CA PRO A 308 22.21 -2.56 -15.71
C PRO A 308 22.44 -3.91 -16.38
N LYS A 309 23.53 -4.61 -16.01
CA LYS A 309 23.90 -5.95 -16.50
C LYS A 309 22.93 -7.06 -16.06
N THR A 310 22.06 -6.80 -15.09
CA THR A 310 21.09 -7.79 -14.59
C THR A 310 20.05 -8.13 -15.66
N LEU A 311 19.69 -7.14 -16.48
CA LEU A 311 18.92 -7.29 -17.71
C LEU A 311 19.84 -7.78 -18.84
N THR A 312 19.77 -9.08 -19.11
CA THR A 312 20.56 -9.73 -20.17
C THR A 312 20.02 -9.34 -21.56
N PRO A 313 20.81 -9.48 -22.65
CA PRO A 313 20.29 -9.29 -24.00
C PRO A 313 19.05 -10.13 -24.29
N GLN A 314 19.04 -11.40 -23.87
CA GLN A 314 17.92 -12.32 -24.08
C GLN A 314 16.67 -11.90 -23.31
N ALA A 315 16.83 -11.45 -22.06
CA ALA A 315 15.71 -10.93 -21.27
C ALA A 315 15.17 -9.64 -21.88
N ALA A 316 16.04 -8.75 -22.35
CA ALA A 316 15.61 -7.51 -23.02
C ALA A 316 14.84 -7.78 -24.31
N GLU A 317 15.30 -8.73 -25.13
CA GLU A 317 14.59 -9.16 -26.35
C GLU A 317 13.20 -9.74 -26.02
N ARG A 318 13.11 -10.66 -25.04
CA ARG A 318 11.84 -11.22 -24.57
C ARG A 318 10.86 -10.15 -24.07
N LEU A 319 11.38 -9.10 -23.44
CA LEU A 319 10.58 -8.00 -22.87
C LEU A 319 10.35 -6.84 -23.83
N GLY A 320 10.85 -6.91 -25.07
CA GLY A 320 10.72 -5.82 -26.05
C GLY A 320 11.49 -4.54 -25.68
N ILE A 321 12.55 -4.64 -24.88
CA ILE A 321 13.36 -3.48 -24.44
C ILE A 321 14.56 -3.31 -25.38
N ASP A 322 14.56 -2.25 -26.18
CA ASP A 322 15.71 -1.91 -27.04
C ASP A 322 16.85 -1.27 -26.23
N ARG A 323 17.86 -2.08 -25.93
CA ARG A 323 19.05 -1.65 -25.17
C ARG A 323 19.92 -0.65 -25.93
N ALA A 324 19.96 -0.72 -27.27
CA ALA A 324 20.74 0.22 -28.06
C ALA A 324 20.08 1.60 -28.04
N GLN A 325 18.77 1.65 -28.20
CA GLN A 325 17.97 2.88 -28.06
C GLN A 325 18.11 3.48 -26.66
N CYS A 326 18.01 2.67 -25.60
CA CYS A 326 18.21 3.16 -24.23
C CYS A 326 19.58 3.82 -24.01
N LEU A 327 20.64 3.29 -24.64
CA LEU A 327 21.98 3.88 -24.56
C LEU A 327 22.09 5.19 -25.36
N GLN A 328 21.38 5.32 -26.48
CA GLN A 328 21.28 6.58 -27.21
C GLN A 328 20.56 7.64 -26.38
N HIS A 329 19.41 7.29 -25.78
CA HIS A 329 18.68 8.20 -24.88
C HIS A 329 19.52 8.60 -23.66
N LEU A 330 20.31 7.68 -23.10
CA LEU A 330 21.24 7.99 -22.01
C LEU A 330 22.27 9.05 -22.41
N GLU A 331 22.82 8.97 -23.63
CA GLU A 331 23.80 9.95 -24.12
C GLU A 331 23.15 11.33 -24.33
N ILE A 332 21.90 11.36 -24.81
CA ILE A 332 21.10 12.58 -24.91
C ILE A 332 20.91 13.17 -23.51
N VAL A 333 20.46 12.40 -22.53
CA VAL A 333 20.23 12.86 -21.15
C VAL A 333 21.52 13.39 -20.51
N ARG A 334 22.67 12.74 -20.75
CA ARG A 334 23.97 13.15 -20.21
C ARG A 334 24.49 14.45 -20.83
N SER A 335 24.21 14.65 -22.11
CA SER A 335 24.65 15.82 -22.87
C SER A 335 23.81 17.07 -22.59
N ASN A 336 22.67 16.94 -21.91
CA ASN A 336 21.72 18.02 -21.64
C ASN A 336 21.58 18.25 -20.12
N HIS A 337 22.43 19.11 -19.56
CA HIS A 337 22.49 19.36 -18.12
C HIS A 337 21.28 20.12 -17.56
N ASP A 338 20.54 20.84 -18.41
CA ASP A 338 19.33 21.59 -18.08
C ASP A 338 18.19 20.68 -17.58
N ILE A 339 18.13 19.42 -18.04
CA ILE A 339 17.12 18.43 -17.62
C ILE A 339 17.07 18.32 -16.09
N LYS A 340 18.23 18.31 -15.42
CA LYS A 340 18.29 18.20 -13.97
C LYS A 340 17.64 19.40 -13.28
N GLU A 341 17.93 20.60 -13.76
CA GLU A 341 17.40 21.85 -13.20
C GLU A 341 15.89 21.95 -13.43
N LYS A 342 15.42 21.63 -14.64
CA LYS A 342 13.99 21.54 -14.97
C LYS A 342 13.25 20.61 -14.03
N LEU A 343 13.76 19.39 -13.85
CA LEU A 343 13.09 18.41 -12.97
C LEU A 343 13.14 18.81 -11.50
N LEU A 344 14.25 19.39 -11.02
CA LEU A 344 14.30 19.91 -9.65
C LEU A 344 13.26 21.02 -9.44
N TRP A 345 13.10 21.92 -10.41
CA TRP A 345 12.07 22.94 -10.37
C TRP A 345 10.66 22.32 -10.33
N VAL A 346 10.35 21.40 -11.27
CA VAL A 346 9.04 20.72 -11.36
C VAL A 346 8.67 20.05 -10.04
N PHE A 347 9.60 19.30 -9.43
CA PHE A 347 9.33 18.58 -8.18
C PHE A 347 9.47 19.44 -6.91
N SER A 348 9.90 20.70 -7.04
CA SER A 348 9.89 21.67 -5.94
C SER A 348 8.58 22.44 -5.83
N GLN A 349 7.78 22.46 -6.90
CA GLN A 349 6.45 23.06 -6.86
C GLN A 349 5.58 22.27 -5.89
N GLN A 350 4.99 22.98 -4.93
CA GLN A 350 3.94 22.38 -4.09
C GLN A 350 2.69 22.23 -4.94
N GLN A 351 2.25 21.00 -5.12
CA GLN A 351 0.96 20.76 -5.75
C GLN A 351 -0.13 21.12 -4.72
N GLU A 352 -0.96 22.11 -5.04
CA GLU A 352 -2.14 22.44 -4.23
C GLU A 352 -3.15 21.30 -4.38
N TYR A 353 -3.17 20.41 -3.39
CA TYR A 353 -4.27 19.47 -3.26
C TYR A 353 -5.42 20.15 -2.53
N PRO A 354 -6.68 19.82 -2.87
CA PRO A 354 -7.81 20.24 -2.06
C PRO A 354 -7.58 19.86 -0.61
N GLU A 355 -7.83 20.78 0.31
CA GLU A 355 -7.67 20.47 1.73
C GLU A 355 -8.61 19.32 2.09
N LYS A 356 -8.04 18.27 2.68
CA LYS A 356 -8.83 17.17 3.21
C LYS A 356 -9.61 17.69 4.41
N SER A 357 -10.94 17.60 4.37
CA SER A 357 -11.78 18.03 5.49
C SER A 357 -11.70 17.07 6.68
N ASP A 358 -11.59 15.76 6.42
CA ASP A 358 -11.55 14.73 7.47
C ASP A 358 -10.13 14.57 8.05
N VAL A 359 -10.00 14.78 9.36
CA VAL A 359 -8.76 14.63 10.13
C VAL A 359 -8.15 13.22 10.00
N GLU A 360 -8.97 12.19 9.80
CA GLU A 360 -8.50 10.80 9.70
C GLU A 360 -7.72 10.55 8.42
N SER A 361 -7.90 11.39 7.41
CA SER A 361 -7.19 11.32 6.13
C SER A 361 -5.90 12.17 6.10
N LYS A 362 -5.61 12.92 7.18
CA LYS A 362 -4.48 13.86 7.33
C LYS A 362 -3.17 13.24 7.86
N LEU A 363 -3.01 11.91 7.82
CA LEU A 363 -1.78 11.21 8.24
C LEU A 363 -0.51 11.82 7.59
N TYR A 364 -0.58 12.12 6.29
CA TYR A 364 0.57 12.58 5.50
C TYR A 364 0.76 14.11 5.48
N ASP A 365 -0.03 14.86 6.23
CA ASP A 365 0.09 16.33 6.33
C ASP A 365 1.31 16.76 7.18
N GLY A 366 1.96 15.82 7.85
CA GLY A 366 3.19 16.06 8.60
C GLY A 366 3.47 14.98 9.64
N PHE A 367 4.75 14.86 10.03
CA PHE A 367 5.12 14.01 11.17
C PHE A 367 4.78 14.70 12.49
N PHE A 368 4.25 13.93 13.44
CA PHE A 368 4.06 14.39 14.81
C PHE A 368 5.40 14.73 15.47
N SER A 369 5.41 15.85 16.21
CA SER A 369 6.52 16.29 17.05
C SER A 369 6.78 15.30 18.20
N PRO A 370 7.93 15.39 18.91
CA PRO A 370 8.15 14.63 20.13
C PRO A 370 7.12 14.90 21.24
N ALA A 371 6.61 16.14 21.34
CA ALA A 371 5.58 16.52 22.31
C ALA A 371 4.23 15.89 21.97
N ALA A 372 3.79 16.01 20.71
CA ALA A 372 2.63 15.32 20.15
C ALA A 372 2.69 13.81 20.42
N ARG A 373 3.84 13.16 20.14
CA ARG A 373 4.04 11.72 20.40
C ARG A 373 3.86 11.35 21.86
N SER A 374 4.44 12.15 22.77
CA SER A 374 4.28 11.93 24.20
C SER A 374 2.81 12.08 24.64
N ALA A 375 2.08 13.04 24.06
CA ALA A 375 0.65 13.21 24.31
C ALA A 375 -0.19 12.03 23.80
N MET A 376 0.11 11.52 22.60
CA MET A 376 -0.51 10.30 22.06
C MET A 376 -0.24 9.08 22.94
N ASP A 377 0.98 8.93 23.46
CA ASP A 377 1.32 7.87 24.40
C ASP A 377 0.49 7.99 25.70
N ILE A 378 0.30 9.21 26.23
CA ILE A 378 -0.57 9.42 27.41
C ILE A 378 -2.01 9.01 27.11
N ILE A 379 -2.56 9.42 25.96
CA ILE A 379 -3.91 9.03 25.51
C ILE A 379 -4.02 7.50 25.50
N ARG A 380 -3.06 6.80 24.89
CA ARG A 380 -3.11 5.34 24.74
C ARG A 380 -3.10 4.58 26.07
N HIS A 381 -2.45 5.12 27.10
CA HIS A 381 -2.36 4.49 28.41
C HIS A 381 -3.39 5.01 29.42
N SER A 382 -4.28 5.92 29.01
CA SER A 382 -5.36 6.44 29.84
C SER A 382 -6.59 5.53 29.77
N SER A 383 -7.32 5.40 30.88
CA SER A 383 -8.64 4.77 30.88
C SER A 383 -9.66 5.63 30.14
N PRO A 384 -10.78 5.07 29.65
CA PRO A 384 -11.85 5.84 29.00
C PRO A 384 -12.35 7.02 29.85
N GLU A 385 -12.48 6.83 31.16
CA GLU A 385 -12.92 7.87 32.10
C GLU A 385 -11.87 8.99 32.25
N GLN A 386 -10.58 8.64 32.18
CA GLN A 386 -9.50 9.61 32.19
C GLN A 386 -9.47 10.43 30.88
N LEU A 387 -9.75 9.80 29.74
CA LEU A 387 -9.84 10.48 28.44
C LEU A 387 -10.93 11.56 28.43
N ALA A 388 -12.02 11.37 29.18
CA ALA A 388 -13.12 12.33 29.26
C ALA A 388 -12.74 13.65 29.96
N VAL A 389 -11.73 13.61 30.84
CA VAL A 389 -11.27 14.74 31.66
C VAL A 389 -9.83 15.14 31.35
N LEU A 390 -9.27 14.60 30.26
CA LEU A 390 -7.88 14.79 29.89
C LEU A 390 -7.67 16.25 29.43
N ASP A 391 -7.00 17.03 30.27
CA ASP A 391 -6.65 18.43 30.00
C ASP A 391 -5.19 18.50 29.53
N ILE A 392 -4.97 18.27 28.24
CA ILE A 392 -3.66 18.35 27.59
C ILE A 392 -3.75 19.32 26.43
N GLU A 393 -2.84 20.29 26.38
CA GLU A 393 -2.62 21.11 25.19
C GLU A 393 -1.86 20.31 24.14
N PHE A 394 -2.43 20.20 22.94
CA PHE A 394 -1.80 19.54 21.81
C PHE A 394 -1.14 20.58 20.91
N ASP A 395 0.13 20.35 20.56
CA ASP A 395 0.87 21.19 19.62
C ASP A 395 0.56 20.86 18.14
N ASP A 396 -0.06 19.69 17.89
CA ASP A 396 -0.54 19.29 16.58
C ASP A 396 -2.08 19.38 16.51
N PRO A 397 -2.65 20.17 15.60
CA PRO A 397 -4.10 20.41 15.53
C PRO A 397 -4.91 19.18 15.14
N ARG A 398 -4.28 18.09 14.69
CA ARG A 398 -4.95 16.84 14.32
C ARG A 398 -5.36 16.01 15.55
N ILE A 399 -4.66 16.16 16.68
CA ILE A 399 -4.81 15.25 17.83
C ILE A 399 -6.18 15.41 18.50
N ALA A 400 -6.63 16.65 18.78
CA ALA A 400 -7.91 16.87 19.45
C ALA A 400 -9.11 16.33 18.65
N PRO A 401 -9.25 16.61 17.34
CA PRO A 401 -10.32 16.02 16.53
C PRO A 401 -10.22 14.49 16.42
N LEU A 402 -9.02 13.91 16.29
CA LEU A 402 -8.84 12.46 16.32
C LEU A 402 -9.31 11.86 17.66
N LEU A 403 -9.01 12.53 18.77
CA LEU A 403 -9.35 12.04 20.11
C LEU A 403 -10.87 12.06 20.32
N PHE A 404 -11.53 13.09 19.79
CA PHE A 404 -12.98 13.17 19.76
C PHE A 404 -13.58 11.98 18.98
N HIS A 405 -13.12 11.71 17.76
CA HIS A 405 -13.62 10.57 16.97
C HIS A 405 -13.34 9.22 17.65
N TYR A 406 -12.14 9.03 18.20
CA TYR A 406 -11.74 7.82 18.91
C TYR A 406 -12.63 7.56 20.14
N ARG A 407 -12.85 8.59 20.98
CA ARG A 407 -13.77 8.49 22.13
C ARG A 407 -15.21 8.22 21.68
N ALA A 408 -15.68 8.93 20.65
CA ALA A 408 -17.06 8.80 20.21
C ALA A 408 -17.38 7.40 19.65
N ARG A 409 -16.44 6.77 18.93
CA ARG A 409 -16.62 5.42 18.38
C ARG A 409 -16.47 4.33 19.43
N HIS A 410 -15.47 4.43 20.31
CA HIS A 410 -15.09 3.30 21.17
C HIS A 410 -15.56 3.45 22.62
N TYR A 411 -15.78 4.68 23.08
CA TYR A 411 -16.19 4.99 24.45
C TYR A 411 -17.31 6.05 24.48
N PRO A 412 -18.43 5.86 23.77
CA PRO A 412 -19.48 6.89 23.64
C PRO A 412 -20.10 7.31 24.98
N HIS A 413 -20.07 6.44 25.99
CA HIS A 413 -20.51 6.74 27.35
C HIS A 413 -19.67 7.82 28.05
N THR A 414 -18.49 8.13 27.53
CA THR A 414 -17.60 9.18 28.05
C THR A 414 -17.95 10.57 27.50
N LEU A 415 -18.82 10.66 26.49
CA LEU A 415 -19.17 11.92 25.85
C LEU A 415 -20.15 12.73 26.70
N THR A 416 -19.91 14.04 26.80
CA THR A 416 -20.86 15.00 27.35
C THR A 416 -22.10 15.15 26.45
N PRO A 417 -23.22 15.72 26.94
CA PRO A 417 -24.40 15.95 26.09
C PRO A 417 -24.14 16.82 24.85
N ASP A 418 -23.21 17.77 24.92
CA ASP A 418 -22.79 18.58 23.76
C ASP A 418 -21.98 17.76 22.76
N GLU A 419 -21.00 16.99 23.24
CA GLU A 419 -20.21 16.08 22.43
C GLU A 419 -21.07 15.00 21.73
N GLN A 420 -22.09 14.47 22.42
CA GLN A 420 -23.04 13.54 21.83
C GLN A 420 -23.83 14.18 20.68
N ARG A 421 -24.30 15.42 20.84
CA ARG A 421 -24.98 16.17 19.77
C ARG A 421 -24.05 16.43 18.59
N GLN A 422 -22.81 16.81 18.87
CA GLN A 422 -21.79 17.02 17.83
C GLN A 422 -21.51 15.73 17.05
N TRP A 423 -21.38 14.59 17.74
CA TRP A 423 -21.16 13.30 17.11
C TRP A 423 -22.36 12.84 16.28
N GLN A 424 -23.58 13.03 16.80
CA GLN A 424 -24.81 12.73 16.06
C GLN A 424 -24.93 13.57 14.77
N ALA A 425 -24.60 14.86 14.84
CA ALA A 425 -24.56 15.72 13.65
C ALA A 425 -23.53 15.23 12.64
N HIS A 426 -22.31 14.89 13.08
CA HIS A 426 -21.28 14.32 12.23
C HIS A 426 -21.74 13.04 11.51
N CYS A 427 -22.35 12.10 12.25
CA CYS A 427 -22.89 10.87 11.68
C CYS A 427 -24.02 11.17 10.68
N TYR A 428 -24.94 12.07 11.03
CA TYR A 428 -26.05 12.47 10.16
C TYR A 428 -25.53 13.03 8.84
N ASP A 429 -24.60 13.99 8.87
CA ASP A 429 -24.03 14.59 7.67
C ASP A 429 -23.32 13.53 6.81
N TYR A 430 -22.56 12.63 7.43
CA TYR A 430 -21.89 11.53 6.72
C TYR A 430 -22.87 10.65 5.94
N PHE A 431 -23.97 10.23 6.59
CA PHE A 431 -24.98 9.37 5.99
C PHE A 431 -25.86 10.11 4.99
N TYR A 432 -26.27 11.34 5.28
CA TYR A 432 -27.10 12.16 4.41
C TYR A 432 -26.46 12.34 3.04
N ASP A 433 -25.15 12.60 3.00
CA ASP A 433 -24.39 12.80 1.76
C ASP A 433 -24.17 11.51 0.97
N ARG A 434 -24.19 10.32 1.61
CA ARG A 434 -23.72 9.06 0.99
C ARG A 434 -24.80 8.02 0.78
N LEU A 435 -25.84 7.99 1.63
CA LEU A 435 -26.89 6.96 1.56
C LEU A 435 -27.63 6.91 0.22
N PRO A 436 -27.95 8.02 -0.47
CA PRO A 436 -28.64 7.95 -1.75
C PRO A 436 -27.86 7.15 -2.81
N ASP A 437 -26.60 7.51 -3.03
CA ASP A 437 -25.72 6.83 -4.00
C ASP A 437 -25.43 5.39 -3.56
N TYR A 438 -25.27 5.17 -2.25
CA TYR A 438 -25.04 3.85 -1.68
C TYR A 438 -26.22 2.90 -1.90
N LYS A 439 -27.47 3.36 -1.65
CA LYS A 439 -28.69 2.59 -1.89
C LYS A 439 -28.87 2.29 -3.38
N PHE A 440 -28.61 3.26 -4.25
CA PHE A 440 -28.62 3.03 -5.69
C PHE A 440 -27.61 1.95 -6.11
N ASN A 441 -26.40 1.97 -5.55
CA ASN A 441 -25.39 0.95 -5.83
C ASN A 441 -25.81 -0.45 -5.34
N LEU A 442 -26.38 -0.56 -4.14
CA LEU A 442 -26.91 -1.82 -3.62
C LEU A 442 -27.99 -2.41 -4.55
N GLU A 443 -28.92 -1.58 -5.03
CA GLU A 443 -29.96 -2.01 -5.99
C GLU A 443 -29.34 -2.46 -7.32
N ALA A 444 -28.35 -1.73 -7.83
CA ALA A 444 -27.65 -2.09 -9.06
C ALA A 444 -26.95 -3.45 -8.93
N LEU A 445 -26.22 -3.68 -7.84
CA LEU A 445 -25.54 -4.95 -7.56
C LEU A 445 -26.54 -6.10 -7.36
N TYR A 446 -27.64 -5.85 -6.65
CA TYR A 446 -28.69 -6.86 -6.43
C TYR A 446 -29.27 -7.33 -7.77
N ASN A 447 -29.54 -6.39 -8.69
CA ASN A 447 -30.02 -6.70 -10.04
C ASN A 447 -28.95 -7.39 -10.90
N GLN A 448 -27.69 -6.94 -10.83
CA GLN A 448 -26.57 -7.55 -11.55
C GLN A 448 -26.39 -9.02 -11.19
N TYR A 449 -26.54 -9.36 -9.91
CA TYR A 449 -26.37 -10.72 -9.39
C TYR A 449 -27.69 -11.47 -9.16
N TYR A 450 -28.78 -11.10 -9.85
CA TYR A 450 -30.10 -11.69 -9.64
C TYR A 450 -30.12 -13.23 -9.64
N GLY A 451 -29.33 -13.85 -10.53
CA GLY A 451 -29.23 -15.31 -10.66
C GLY A 451 -28.26 -16.01 -9.68
N ASP A 452 -27.52 -15.28 -8.84
CA ASP A 452 -26.54 -15.82 -7.89
C ASP A 452 -27.08 -15.66 -6.46
N GLU A 453 -27.70 -16.72 -5.93
CA GLU A 453 -28.31 -16.69 -4.59
C GLU A 453 -27.30 -16.37 -3.48
N SER A 454 -26.06 -16.83 -3.62
CA SER A 454 -25.01 -16.57 -2.63
C SER A 454 -24.66 -15.09 -2.58
N LYS A 455 -24.45 -14.46 -3.74
CA LYS A 455 -24.14 -13.04 -3.82
C LYS A 455 -25.31 -12.16 -3.42
N ARG A 456 -26.54 -12.54 -3.77
CA ARG A 456 -27.74 -11.84 -3.29
C ARG A 456 -27.86 -11.88 -1.77
N GLY A 457 -27.64 -13.04 -1.15
CA GLY A 457 -27.65 -13.15 0.31
C GLY A 457 -26.62 -12.24 0.99
N LEU A 458 -25.44 -12.07 0.39
CA LEU A 458 -24.44 -11.11 0.86
C LEU A 458 -24.92 -9.66 0.74
N ILE A 459 -25.50 -9.28 -0.40
CA ILE A 459 -26.02 -7.92 -0.62
C ILE A 459 -27.18 -7.62 0.34
N GLU A 460 -28.11 -8.56 0.51
CA GLU A 460 -29.21 -8.46 1.49
C GLU A 460 -28.68 -8.30 2.92
N SER A 461 -27.58 -9.00 3.27
CA SER A 461 -26.95 -8.81 4.58
C SER A 461 -26.43 -7.39 4.76
N VAL A 462 -25.87 -6.77 3.72
CA VAL A 462 -25.43 -5.38 3.78
C VAL A 462 -26.62 -4.44 3.95
N SER A 463 -27.71 -4.64 3.18
CA SER A 463 -28.94 -3.85 3.31
C SER A 463 -29.49 -3.90 4.74
N HIS A 464 -29.63 -5.09 5.34
CA HIS A 464 -30.09 -5.23 6.72
C HIS A 464 -29.14 -4.56 7.73
N TYR A 465 -27.83 -4.53 7.46
CA TYR A 465 -26.88 -3.82 8.31
C TYR A 465 -27.13 -2.31 8.26
N ILE A 466 -27.36 -1.73 7.07
CA ILE A 466 -27.66 -0.30 6.92
C ILE A 466 -28.97 0.07 7.60
N GLU A 467 -30.03 -0.73 7.43
CA GLU A 467 -31.29 -0.53 8.15
C GLU A 467 -31.10 -0.52 9.68
N SER A 468 -30.13 -1.28 10.19
CA SER A 468 -29.79 -1.29 11.63
C SER A 468 -29.01 -0.05 12.10
N LEU A 469 -28.47 0.76 11.19
CA LEU A 469 -27.81 2.03 11.51
C LEU A 469 -28.78 3.22 11.46
N GLU A 470 -29.88 3.09 10.71
CA GLU A 470 -30.94 4.12 10.62
C GLU A 470 -31.92 4.09 11.81
N ASN A 471 -32.00 2.96 12.52
CA ASN A 471 -32.85 2.75 13.71
C ASN A 471 -32.05 2.86 15.01
#